data_AF-A0A521HG03-F1
#
_entry.id   AF-A0A521HG03-F1
#
_cell.length_a   1.000
_cell.length_b   1.000
_cell.length_c   1.000
_cell.angle_alpha   90.00
_cell.angle_beta   90.00
_cell.angle_gamma   90.00
#
_symmetry.space_group_name_H-M   'P 1'
#
loop_
_entity.id
_entity.type
_entity.pdbx_description
1 polymer ?
#
loop_
_entity_poly.entity_id
_entity_poly.type
_entity_poly.pdbx_seq_one_letter_code
_entity_poly.pdbx_strand_id
1 'polypeptide(L)'
;MDLKIVHERCKEEFLKLFPNGIESIACDIWDVCVADARETENCIGENFNQFFHLIKDCWFNENNNMVSMDRFYAETYLMWLYRIVAQVNTIFYSLEMSDKTKLWGLKTFQEIRLWANFLKHPKEFLHSYWHQWIWEGDDLVNRDTSTIIDKKYLEKHYSSDKDERPITLTKNMEVVIEYPNLIRLTTGLVEDFKSFKSFLCSDPQAIEKLREHGNLSYKISEEDAEAPRP
;
A
#
# COMPACT_ATOMS: atom_id res chain seq x y z
N MET A 1 -12.88 -13.66 -14.23
CA MET A 1 -12.36 -13.83 -12.85
C MET A 1 -13.51 -13.87 -11.83
N ASP A 2 -13.46 -14.67 -10.76
CA ASP A 2 -14.46 -14.64 -9.67
C ASP A 2 -13.96 -13.75 -8.53
N LEU A 3 -14.61 -12.60 -8.32
CA LEU A 3 -14.20 -11.64 -7.31
C LEU A 3 -14.33 -12.13 -5.88
N LYS A 4 -15.24 -13.07 -5.57
CA LYS A 4 -15.33 -13.64 -4.22
C LYS A 4 -14.07 -14.43 -3.91
N ILE A 5 -13.62 -15.24 -4.88
CA ILE A 5 -12.38 -16.01 -4.75
C ILE A 5 -11.18 -15.06 -4.62
N VAL A 6 -11.15 -13.98 -5.41
CA VAL A 6 -10.08 -12.98 -5.31
C VAL A 6 -10.09 -12.28 -3.96
N HIS A 7 -11.27 -11.92 -3.45
CA HIS A 7 -11.43 -11.28 -2.16
C HIS A 7 -10.90 -12.16 -1.02
N GLU A 8 -11.33 -13.41 -0.95
CA GLU A 8 -10.87 -14.36 0.07
C GLU A 8 -9.37 -14.62 -0.04
N ARG A 9 -8.82 -14.77 -1.24
CA ARG A 9 -7.37 -14.96 -1.41
C ARG A 9 -6.57 -13.73 -1.03
N CYS A 10 -7.02 -12.54 -1.40
CA CYS A 10 -6.38 -11.31 -0.94
C CYS A 10 -6.45 -11.17 0.59
N LYS A 11 -7.57 -11.58 1.20
CA LYS A 11 -7.72 -11.61 2.66
C LYS A 11 -6.72 -12.57 3.29
N GLU A 12 -6.64 -13.81 2.83
CA GLU A 12 -5.68 -14.81 3.30
C GLU A 12 -4.24 -14.31 3.22
N GLU A 13 -3.86 -13.70 2.10
CA GLU A 13 -2.53 -13.11 1.92
C GLU A 13 -2.30 -11.93 2.87
N PHE A 14 -3.25 -11.00 2.96
CA PHE A 14 -3.13 -9.82 3.81
C PHE A 14 -3.05 -10.19 5.31
N LEU A 15 -3.78 -11.21 5.74
CA LEU A 15 -3.77 -11.71 7.12
C LEU A 15 -2.41 -12.27 7.55
N LYS A 16 -1.47 -12.53 6.62
CA LYS A 16 -0.07 -12.84 6.97
C LYS A 16 0.66 -11.68 7.64
N LEU A 17 0.11 -10.47 7.61
CA LEU A 17 0.56 -9.35 8.44
C LEU A 17 0.17 -9.53 9.91
N PHE A 18 -0.72 -10.47 10.26
CA PHE A 18 -1.23 -10.72 11.62
C PHE A 18 -0.92 -12.16 12.07
N PRO A 19 0.34 -12.50 12.37
CA PRO A 19 0.75 -13.88 12.66
C PRO A 19 0.04 -14.49 13.89
N ASN A 20 -0.36 -13.66 14.87
CA ASN A 20 -1.11 -14.08 16.05
C ASN A 20 -2.62 -13.76 15.94
N GLY A 21 -3.06 -13.19 14.82
CA GLY A 21 -4.45 -12.79 14.56
C GLY A 21 -4.93 -11.53 15.29
N ILE A 22 -4.16 -11.00 16.25
CA ILE A 22 -4.51 -9.83 17.06
C ILE A 22 -3.70 -8.64 16.58
N GLU A 23 -2.38 -8.70 16.72
CA GLU A 23 -1.46 -7.62 16.39
C GLU A 23 -0.83 -7.86 15.03
N SER A 24 -0.55 -6.78 14.31
CA SER A 24 0.19 -6.87 13.07
C SER A 24 1.70 -6.87 13.31
N ILE A 25 2.46 -7.33 12.32
CA ILE A 25 3.93 -7.26 12.31
C ILE A 25 4.47 -5.82 12.38
N ALA A 26 3.63 -4.79 12.27
CA ALA A 26 4.07 -3.40 12.47
C ALA A 26 4.39 -3.08 13.95
N CYS A 27 3.85 -3.86 14.90
CA CYS A 27 4.16 -3.71 16.33
C CYS A 27 5.65 -3.93 16.63
N ASP A 28 6.35 -4.76 15.84
CA ASP A 28 7.80 -4.93 15.99
C ASP A 28 8.57 -3.60 15.76
N ILE A 29 8.02 -2.68 14.95
CA ILE A 29 8.61 -1.34 14.75
C ILE A 29 8.44 -0.51 16.03
N TRP A 30 7.30 -0.65 16.70
CA TRP A 30 7.05 -0.01 18.00
C TRP A 30 8.04 -0.53 19.05
N ASP A 31 8.21 -1.84 19.16
CA ASP A 31 9.09 -2.47 20.15
C ASP A 31 10.53 -1.96 20.09
N VAL A 32 11.11 -1.89 18.88
CA VAL A 32 12.49 -1.40 18.68
C VAL A 32 12.62 0.10 18.95
N CYS A 33 11.57 0.89 18.72
CA CYS A 33 11.61 2.33 18.94
C CYS A 33 11.42 2.70 20.41
N VAL A 34 10.68 1.93 21.19
CA VAL A 34 10.40 2.23 22.60
C VAL A 34 11.47 1.69 23.57
N ALA A 35 12.15 0.60 23.22
CA ALA A 35 13.31 0.01 23.93
C ALA A 35 13.42 0.36 25.43
N ASP A 36 12.80 -0.47 26.28
CA ASP A 36 12.79 -0.44 27.76
C ASP A 36 12.22 0.83 28.43
N ALA A 37 11.97 1.91 27.70
CA ALA A 37 11.40 3.12 28.24
C ALA A 37 9.87 2.98 28.34
N ARG A 38 9.42 2.51 29.51
CA ARG A 38 8.00 2.28 29.90
C ARG A 38 7.09 3.51 29.74
N GLU A 39 7.65 4.67 29.46
CA GLU A 39 6.99 5.98 29.38
C GLU A 39 7.05 6.58 27.96
N THR A 40 7.26 5.73 26.95
CA THR A 40 7.38 6.14 25.56
C THR A 40 6.38 5.41 24.70
N GLU A 41 5.59 6.17 23.94
CA GLU A 41 4.77 5.61 22.86
C GLU A 41 5.43 5.94 21.53
N ASN A 42 5.56 4.96 20.64
CA ASN A 42 5.99 5.20 19.26
C ASN A 42 4.76 5.22 18.33
N CYS A 43 4.51 6.35 17.68
CA CYS A 43 3.33 6.49 16.83
C CYS A 43 3.45 5.74 15.50
N ILE A 44 4.65 5.34 15.05
CA ILE A 44 4.87 4.85 13.68
C ILE A 44 4.35 3.41 13.53
N GLY A 45 4.76 2.50 14.41
CA GLY A 45 4.26 1.13 14.42
C GLY A 45 2.74 1.08 14.65
N GLU A 46 2.25 1.90 15.59
CA GLU A 46 0.84 1.99 15.95
C GLU A 46 -0.03 2.49 14.78
N ASN A 47 0.41 3.54 14.06
CA ASN A 47 -0.32 4.05 12.89
C ASN A 47 -0.46 2.98 11.79
N PHE A 48 0.58 2.18 11.54
CA PHE A 48 0.47 1.06 10.60
C PHE A 48 -0.46 -0.02 11.13
N ASN A 49 -0.35 -0.39 12.40
CA ASN A 49 -1.18 -1.41 13.01
C ASN A 49 -2.66 -1.05 12.92
N GLN A 50 -3.03 0.17 13.33
CA GLN A 50 -4.40 0.69 13.22
C GLN A 50 -4.90 0.68 11.77
N PHE A 51 -4.04 1.07 10.81
CA PHE A 51 -4.42 1.08 9.41
C PHE A 51 -4.61 -0.34 8.83
N PHE A 52 -3.79 -1.31 9.24
CA PHE A 52 -3.98 -2.70 8.87
C PHE A 52 -5.25 -3.29 9.47
N HIS A 53 -5.57 -2.96 10.72
CA HIS A 53 -6.86 -3.32 11.33
C HIS A 53 -8.03 -2.74 10.54
N LEU A 54 -7.95 -1.47 10.15
CA LEU A 54 -8.98 -0.83 9.34
C LEU A 54 -9.23 -1.59 8.02
N ILE A 55 -8.18 -2.02 7.32
CA ILE A 55 -8.33 -2.83 6.10
C ILE A 55 -8.88 -4.22 6.43
N LYS A 56 -8.32 -4.91 7.43
CA LYS A 56 -8.78 -6.23 7.86
C LYS A 56 -10.28 -6.23 8.20
N ASP A 57 -10.72 -5.25 8.98
CA ASP A 57 -12.06 -5.23 9.53
C ASP A 57 -13.06 -4.63 8.53
N CYS A 58 -12.77 -3.46 7.95
CA CYS A 58 -13.72 -2.77 7.08
C CYS A 58 -13.67 -3.19 5.61
N TRP A 59 -12.51 -3.63 5.10
CA TRP A 59 -12.43 -4.11 3.71
C TRP A 59 -12.76 -5.59 3.61
N PHE A 60 -12.16 -6.43 4.47
CA PHE A 60 -12.21 -7.89 4.33
C PHE A 60 -13.21 -8.62 5.25
N ASN A 61 -13.64 -8.04 6.37
CA ASN A 61 -14.57 -8.70 7.29
C ASN A 61 -15.99 -8.16 7.19
N GLU A 62 -16.16 -6.88 6.87
CA GLU A 62 -17.48 -6.34 6.55
C GLU A 62 -18.03 -6.99 5.27
N ASN A 63 -19.31 -7.38 5.31
CA ASN A 63 -20.01 -8.08 4.24
C ASN A 63 -20.25 -7.12 3.07
N ASN A 64 -19.20 -6.87 2.29
CA ASN A 64 -19.23 -5.94 1.18
C ASN A 64 -20.00 -6.57 0.03
N ASN A 65 -21.26 -6.15 -0.17
CA ASN A 65 -22.02 -6.39 -1.41
C ASN A 65 -21.34 -5.78 -2.67
N MET A 66 -20.14 -5.21 -2.51
CA MET A 66 -19.31 -4.58 -3.55
C MET A 66 -18.64 -5.56 -4.51
N VAL A 67 -18.67 -6.86 -4.20
CA VAL A 67 -18.15 -7.95 -5.04
C VAL A 67 -18.92 -8.11 -6.37
N SER A 68 -19.85 -7.21 -6.68
CA SER A 68 -20.60 -7.12 -7.94
C SER A 68 -20.09 -6.04 -8.90
N MET A 69 -19.13 -5.20 -8.48
CA MET A 69 -18.58 -4.11 -9.30
C MET A 69 -17.06 -4.20 -9.39
N ASP A 70 -16.54 -5.05 -10.29
CA ASP A 70 -15.11 -5.30 -10.54
C ASP A 70 -14.24 -4.04 -10.55
N ARG A 71 -14.61 -3.03 -11.34
CA ARG A 71 -13.86 -1.79 -11.42
C ARG A 71 -13.79 -1.08 -10.06
N PHE A 72 -14.94 -0.91 -9.41
CA PHE A 72 -14.99 -0.24 -8.11
C PHE A 72 -14.16 -1.00 -7.07
N TYR A 73 -14.25 -2.33 -7.08
CA TYR A 73 -13.47 -3.20 -6.22
C TYR A 73 -11.97 -3.01 -6.44
N ALA A 74 -11.52 -3.08 -7.70
CA ALA A 74 -10.10 -2.92 -8.07
C ALA A 74 -9.54 -1.56 -7.62
N GLU A 75 -10.21 -0.48 -8.02
CA GLU A 75 -9.74 0.89 -7.78
C GLU A 75 -9.71 1.19 -6.28
N THR A 76 -10.75 0.80 -5.54
CA THR A 76 -10.83 1.04 -4.10
C THR A 76 -9.74 0.27 -3.36
N TYR A 77 -9.55 -1.02 -3.70
CA TYR A 77 -8.53 -1.82 -3.05
C TYR A 77 -7.12 -1.31 -3.36
N LEU A 78 -6.83 -0.96 -4.61
CA LEU A 78 -5.55 -0.35 -5.00
C LEU A 78 -5.26 0.94 -4.22
N MET A 79 -6.29 1.76 -3.96
CA MET A 79 -6.13 2.97 -3.14
C MET A 79 -5.86 2.66 -1.66
N TRP A 80 -6.46 1.60 -1.09
CA TRP A 80 -6.11 1.10 0.25
C TRP A 80 -4.64 0.67 0.31
N LEU A 81 -4.18 -0.13 -0.66
CA LEU A 81 -2.79 -0.57 -0.74
C LEU A 81 -1.83 0.61 -0.89
N TYR A 82 -2.19 1.59 -1.72
CA TYR A 82 -1.38 2.79 -1.91
C TYR A 82 -1.19 3.61 -0.65
N ARG A 83 -2.18 3.69 0.25
CA ARG A 83 -2.02 4.41 1.52
C ARG A 83 -0.91 3.79 2.38
N ILE A 84 -0.75 2.47 2.38
CA ILE A 84 0.37 1.78 3.05
C ILE A 84 1.69 2.24 2.43
N VAL A 85 1.78 2.17 1.10
CA VAL A 85 2.98 2.58 0.35
C VAL A 85 3.33 4.05 0.57
N ALA A 86 2.33 4.92 0.67
CA ALA A 86 2.53 6.34 0.94
C ALA A 86 3.12 6.58 2.34
N GLN A 87 2.63 5.88 3.38
CA GLN A 87 3.20 5.95 4.72
C GLN A 87 4.66 5.46 4.75
N VAL A 88 4.96 4.35 4.06
CA VAL A 88 6.34 3.85 3.91
C VAL A 88 7.23 4.88 3.26
N ASN A 89 6.79 5.50 2.15
CA ASN A 89 7.55 6.54 1.46
C ASN A 89 7.84 7.73 2.39
N THR A 90 6.83 8.18 3.16
CA THR A 90 7.00 9.27 4.13
C THR A 90 8.08 8.96 5.15
N ILE A 91 8.14 7.72 5.65
CA ILE A 91 9.18 7.29 6.59
C ILE A 91 10.56 7.30 5.93
N PHE A 92 10.69 6.77 4.71
CA PHE A 92 11.97 6.85 4.00
C PHE A 92 12.44 8.29 3.76
N TYR A 93 11.50 9.22 3.50
CA TYR A 93 11.82 10.64 3.40
C TYR A 93 12.27 11.24 4.75
N SER A 94 11.60 10.93 5.86
CA SER A 94 11.96 11.46 7.18
C SER A 94 13.28 10.90 7.69
N LEU A 95 13.65 9.69 7.28
CA LEU A 95 14.96 9.11 7.57
C LEU A 95 16.11 9.80 6.79
N GLU A 96 15.79 10.74 5.90
CA GLU A 96 16.73 11.43 5.00
C GLU A 96 17.64 10.44 4.27
N MET A 97 17.11 9.27 3.93
CA MET A 97 17.90 8.26 3.27
C MET A 97 18.26 8.75 1.88
N SER A 98 19.53 9.16 1.73
CA SER A 98 20.12 9.55 0.45
C SER A 98 20.06 8.41 -0.55
N ASP A 99 20.07 7.18 -0.04
CA ASP A 99 20.02 5.96 -0.84
C ASP A 99 18.59 5.48 -1.12
N LYS A 100 17.97 6.09 -2.13
CA LYS A 100 16.66 5.65 -2.65
C LYS A 100 16.68 4.20 -3.18
N THR A 101 17.85 3.57 -3.40
CA THR A 101 17.95 2.20 -3.93
C THR A 101 17.28 1.16 -3.04
N LYS A 102 17.21 1.38 -1.72
CA LYS A 102 16.47 0.50 -0.81
C LYS A 102 14.95 0.53 -1.08
N LEU A 103 14.40 1.71 -1.39
CA LEU A 103 13.00 1.84 -1.81
C LEU A 103 12.75 1.23 -3.20
N TRP A 104 13.74 1.31 -4.09
CA TRP A 104 13.68 0.69 -5.43
C TRP A 104 13.71 -0.85 -5.37
N GLY A 105 14.18 -1.42 -4.26
CA GLY A 105 14.11 -2.86 -4.00
C GLY A 105 12.69 -3.38 -3.72
N LEU A 106 11.77 -2.51 -3.29
CA LEU A 106 10.38 -2.83 -2.95
C LEU A 106 9.50 -2.76 -4.21
N LYS A 107 9.62 -3.78 -5.06
CA LYS A 107 9.07 -3.77 -6.43
C LYS A 107 7.55 -3.68 -6.45
N THR A 108 6.86 -4.31 -5.51
CA THR A 108 5.41 -4.28 -5.44
C THR A 108 4.92 -2.92 -4.93
N PHE A 109 5.64 -2.29 -4.00
CA PHE A 109 5.34 -0.90 -3.62
C PHE A 109 5.46 0.06 -4.81
N GLN A 110 6.47 -0.10 -5.68
CA GLN A 110 6.57 0.70 -6.90
C GLN A 110 5.40 0.45 -7.85
N GLU A 111 5.00 -0.81 -8.04
CA GLU A 111 3.85 -1.15 -8.89
C GLU A 111 2.54 -0.56 -8.35
N ILE A 112 2.28 -0.67 -7.05
CA ILE A 112 1.11 -0.05 -6.40
C ILE A 112 1.15 1.47 -6.59
N ARG A 113 2.33 2.11 -6.47
CA ARG A 113 2.47 3.56 -6.69
C ARG A 113 2.13 3.97 -8.12
N LEU A 114 2.58 3.19 -9.12
CA LEU A 114 2.25 3.43 -10.52
C LEU A 114 0.74 3.37 -10.75
N TRP A 115 0.08 2.32 -10.26
CA TRP A 115 -1.38 2.19 -10.34
C TRP A 115 -2.11 3.31 -9.62
N ALA A 116 -1.66 3.72 -8.44
CA ALA A 116 -2.28 4.83 -7.73
C ALA A 116 -2.10 6.16 -8.46
N ASN A 117 -0.94 6.42 -9.05
CA ASN A 117 -0.69 7.62 -9.86
C ASN A 117 -1.62 7.67 -11.07
N PHE A 118 -1.79 6.54 -11.75
CA PHE A 118 -2.77 6.37 -12.81
C PHE A 118 -4.19 6.72 -12.36
N LEU A 119 -4.66 6.13 -11.25
CA LEU A 119 -6.01 6.35 -10.72
C LEU A 119 -6.26 7.78 -10.23
N LYS A 120 -5.27 8.42 -9.61
CA LYS A 120 -5.36 9.82 -9.14
C LYS A 120 -5.36 10.83 -10.29
N HIS A 121 -4.75 10.49 -11.42
CA HIS A 121 -4.51 11.41 -12.53
C HIS A 121 -4.97 10.82 -13.88
N PRO A 122 -6.27 10.50 -14.04
CA PRO A 122 -6.79 9.93 -15.27
C PRO A 122 -6.99 11.00 -16.36
N LYS A 123 -6.27 12.14 -16.32
CA LYS A 123 -6.54 13.32 -17.16
C LYS A 123 -6.59 12.99 -18.65
N GLU A 124 -5.79 12.03 -19.08
CA GLU A 124 -5.71 11.59 -20.48
C GLU A 124 -6.89 10.67 -20.88
N PHE A 125 -7.57 10.03 -19.93
CA PHE A 125 -8.78 9.21 -20.18
C PHE A 125 -10.01 10.05 -20.46
N LEU A 126 -10.04 11.30 -19.99
CA LEU A 126 -11.12 12.23 -20.31
C LEU A 126 -11.28 12.40 -21.83
N HIS A 127 -10.19 12.17 -22.59
CA HIS A 127 -10.17 12.30 -24.04
C HIS A 127 -10.29 10.97 -24.79
N SER A 128 -10.36 9.83 -24.10
CA SER A 128 -10.64 8.52 -24.68
C SER A 128 -12.14 8.26 -24.78
N TYR A 129 -12.56 7.48 -25.78
CA TYR A 129 -13.92 6.95 -25.83
C TYR A 129 -13.99 5.68 -24.99
N TRP A 130 -15.07 5.53 -24.19
CA TRP A 130 -15.48 4.35 -23.43
C TRP A 130 -14.43 3.23 -23.29
N HIS A 131 -13.50 3.37 -22.34
CA HIS A 131 -12.50 2.35 -22.10
C HIS A 131 -13.15 1.05 -21.57
N GLN A 132 -12.62 -0.07 -22.01
CA GLN A 132 -12.90 -1.38 -21.42
C GLN A 132 -11.94 -1.66 -20.29
N TRP A 133 -12.31 -2.58 -19.41
CA TRP A 133 -11.43 -3.05 -18.35
C TRP A 133 -11.45 -4.58 -18.35
N ILE A 134 -10.30 -5.17 -18.07
CA ILE A 134 -10.08 -6.61 -17.94
C ILE A 134 -9.13 -6.87 -16.78
N TRP A 135 -9.04 -8.12 -16.34
CA TRP A 135 -8.04 -8.53 -15.37
C TRP A 135 -6.78 -9.08 -16.06
N GLU A 136 -5.63 -8.92 -15.41
CA GLU A 136 -4.38 -9.55 -15.83
C GLU A 136 -4.58 -11.06 -16.05
N GLY A 137 -4.42 -11.52 -17.29
CA GLY A 137 -4.60 -12.91 -17.68
C GLY A 137 -5.98 -13.26 -18.26
N ASP A 138 -6.93 -12.32 -18.32
CA ASP A 138 -8.16 -12.51 -19.09
C ASP A 138 -7.88 -12.39 -20.60
N ASP A 139 -8.62 -13.14 -21.42
CA ASP A 139 -8.51 -13.10 -22.88
C ASP A 139 -9.12 -11.80 -23.45
N LEU A 140 -8.38 -11.12 -24.33
CA LEU A 140 -8.85 -9.93 -25.03
C LEU A 140 -9.04 -10.21 -26.53
N VAL A 141 -10.28 -10.11 -27.01
CA VAL A 141 -10.68 -10.42 -28.39
C VAL A 141 -9.95 -9.56 -29.44
N ASN A 142 -9.51 -8.34 -29.08
CA ASN A 142 -8.92 -7.35 -29.98
C ASN A 142 -7.53 -6.84 -29.53
N ARG A 143 -6.71 -7.71 -28.91
CA ARG A 143 -5.44 -7.29 -28.32
C ARG A 143 -4.50 -6.52 -29.26
N ASP A 144 -4.48 -6.89 -30.54
CA ASP A 144 -3.58 -6.30 -31.54
C ASP A 144 -3.98 -4.88 -31.98
N THR A 145 -5.25 -4.52 -31.81
CA THR A 145 -5.78 -3.20 -32.22
C THR A 145 -6.02 -2.27 -31.04
N SER A 146 -6.01 -2.78 -29.82
CA SER A 146 -6.26 -2.01 -28.61
C SER A 146 -4.99 -1.38 -28.03
N THR A 147 -5.13 -0.16 -27.50
CA THR A 147 -4.15 0.44 -26.59
C THR A 147 -4.37 -0.11 -25.19
N ILE A 148 -3.45 -0.97 -24.77
CA ILE A 148 -3.52 -1.64 -23.47
C ILE A 148 -2.78 -0.82 -22.43
N ILE A 149 -3.48 -0.53 -21.35
CA ILE A 149 -2.98 0.16 -20.17
C ILE A 149 -2.67 -0.92 -19.14
N ASP A 150 -1.47 -1.47 -19.28
CA ASP A 150 -0.90 -2.47 -18.37
C ASP A 150 0.24 -1.85 -17.54
N LYS A 151 0.90 -2.67 -16.72
CA LYS A 151 2.07 -2.24 -15.94
C LYS A 151 3.14 -1.57 -16.80
N LYS A 152 3.45 -2.12 -17.98
CA LYS A 152 4.51 -1.61 -18.86
C LYS A 152 4.13 -0.24 -19.43
N TYR A 153 2.87 -0.03 -19.75
CA TYR A 153 2.35 1.26 -20.15
C TYR A 153 2.49 2.28 -19.01
N LEU A 154 2.12 1.90 -17.78
CA LEU A 154 2.24 2.77 -16.60
C LEU A 154 3.70 3.11 -16.29
N GLU A 155 4.63 2.16 -16.38
CA GLU A 155 6.06 2.41 -16.21
C GLU A 155 6.60 3.45 -17.21
N LYS A 156 6.07 3.48 -18.43
CA LYS A 156 6.48 4.43 -19.46
C LYS A 156 5.87 5.82 -19.29
N HIS A 157 4.65 5.91 -18.77
CA HIS A 157 3.83 7.13 -18.84
C HIS A 157 3.41 7.71 -17.48
N TYR A 158 3.63 6.99 -16.39
CA TYR A 158 3.17 7.34 -15.03
C TYR A 158 4.26 7.13 -13.96
N SER A 159 5.52 7.02 -14.38
CA SER A 159 6.67 6.89 -13.46
C SER A 159 6.95 8.19 -12.70
N SER A 160 6.67 9.35 -13.32
CA SER A 160 6.79 10.67 -12.71
C SER A 160 5.68 11.63 -13.18
N ASP A 161 5.37 12.63 -12.35
CA ASP A 161 4.43 13.71 -12.70
C ASP A 161 4.91 14.59 -13.88
N LYS A 162 6.18 14.42 -14.29
CA LYS A 162 6.81 15.14 -15.40
C LYS A 162 6.84 14.35 -16.70
N ASP A 163 6.38 13.10 -16.69
CA ASP A 163 6.42 12.24 -17.87
C ASP A 163 5.52 12.80 -18.98
N GLU A 164 5.93 12.61 -20.23
CA GLU A 164 5.15 13.06 -21.38
C GLU A 164 3.80 12.32 -21.41
N ARG A 165 2.74 13.13 -21.49
CA ARG A 165 1.38 12.64 -21.54
C ARG A 165 1.15 11.86 -22.83
N PRO A 166 0.63 10.63 -22.75
CA PRO A 166 0.42 9.81 -23.93
C PRO A 166 -0.71 10.36 -24.82
N ILE A 167 -0.33 11.00 -25.93
CA ILE A 167 -1.24 11.47 -27.00
C ILE A 167 -2.11 10.32 -27.55
N THR A 168 -1.63 9.08 -27.43
CA THR A 168 -2.24 7.83 -27.91
C THR A 168 -3.64 7.54 -27.34
N LEU A 169 -4.05 8.22 -26.26
CA LEU A 169 -5.39 8.04 -25.68
C LEU A 169 -6.44 9.01 -26.22
N THR A 170 -6.02 10.09 -26.88
CA THR A 170 -6.94 11.11 -27.40
C THR A 170 -7.76 10.57 -28.57
N LYS A 171 -9.09 10.62 -28.46
CA LYS A 171 -10.07 10.13 -29.44
C LYS A 171 -9.91 8.64 -29.79
N ASN A 172 -9.34 7.86 -28.88
CA ASN A 172 -9.15 6.42 -29.06
C ASN A 172 -10.38 5.65 -28.53
N MET A 173 -10.96 4.75 -29.34
CA MET A 173 -12.10 3.90 -28.97
C MET A 173 -11.68 2.51 -28.47
N GLU A 174 -10.42 2.14 -28.68
CA GLU A 174 -9.89 0.81 -28.40
C GLU A 174 -8.95 0.88 -27.19
N VAL A 175 -9.37 1.52 -26.10
CA VAL A 175 -8.57 1.61 -24.87
C VAL A 175 -9.02 0.54 -23.89
N VAL A 176 -8.07 -0.29 -23.44
CA VAL A 176 -8.33 -1.37 -22.49
C VAL A 176 -7.43 -1.19 -21.28
N ILE A 177 -8.02 -1.13 -20.08
CA ILE A 177 -7.30 -1.11 -18.82
C ILE A 177 -7.18 -2.55 -18.31
N GLU A 178 -5.94 -3.05 -18.20
CA GLU A 178 -5.66 -4.39 -17.68
C GLU A 178 -5.25 -4.26 -16.21
N TYR A 179 -6.22 -4.41 -15.29
CA TYR A 179 -5.95 -4.31 -13.86
C TYR A 179 -5.01 -5.43 -13.40
N PRO A 180 -4.12 -5.14 -12.43
CA PRO A 180 -3.14 -6.13 -11.99
C PRO A 180 -3.84 -7.26 -11.25
N ASN A 181 -3.21 -8.44 -11.26
CA ASN A 181 -3.64 -9.54 -10.42
C ASN A 181 -3.54 -9.13 -8.93
N LEU A 182 -4.69 -8.87 -8.31
CA LEU A 182 -4.74 -8.34 -6.94
C LEU A 182 -4.15 -9.31 -5.91
N ILE A 183 -4.26 -10.62 -6.11
CA ILE A 183 -3.69 -11.62 -5.20
C ILE A 183 -2.16 -11.54 -5.24
N ARG A 184 -1.57 -11.47 -6.45
CA ARG A 184 -0.13 -11.27 -6.64
C ARG A 184 0.32 -9.96 -5.98
N LEU A 185 -0.46 -8.90 -6.15
CA LEU A 185 -0.15 -7.58 -5.61
C LEU A 185 -0.20 -7.57 -4.07
N THR A 186 -1.19 -8.21 -3.46
CA THR A 186 -1.29 -8.34 -2.00
C THR A 186 -0.16 -9.19 -1.45
N THR A 187 0.16 -10.32 -2.09
CA THR A 187 1.30 -11.17 -1.69
C THR A 187 2.60 -10.36 -1.69
N GLY A 188 2.87 -9.64 -2.79
CA GLY A 188 4.08 -8.83 -2.91
C GLY A 188 4.13 -7.66 -1.94
N LEU A 189 2.99 -7.04 -1.64
CA LEU A 189 2.88 -5.99 -0.62
C LEU A 189 3.32 -6.52 0.75
N VAL A 190 2.85 -7.72 1.14
CA VAL A 190 3.21 -8.32 2.43
C VAL A 190 4.72 -8.60 2.49
N GLU A 191 5.32 -9.12 1.42
CA GLU A 191 6.77 -9.39 1.38
C GLU A 191 7.61 -8.11 1.37
N ASP A 192 7.20 -7.09 0.62
CA ASP A 192 7.83 -5.77 0.63
C ASP A 192 7.71 -5.12 2.03
N PHE A 193 6.55 -5.25 2.69
CA PHE A 193 6.37 -4.71 4.04
C PHE A 193 7.22 -5.44 5.08
N LYS A 194 7.35 -6.77 4.99
CA LYS A 194 8.28 -7.54 5.84
C LYS A 194 9.73 -7.07 5.65
N SER A 195 10.13 -6.82 4.40
CA SER A 195 11.46 -6.31 4.07
C SER A 195 11.68 -4.91 4.64
N PHE A 196 10.70 -4.02 4.49
CA PHE A 196 10.68 -2.68 5.06
C PHE A 196 10.78 -2.71 6.60
N LYS A 197 9.93 -3.50 7.26
CA LYS A 197 9.96 -3.73 8.71
C LYS A 197 11.33 -4.23 9.16
N SER A 198 11.86 -5.26 8.50
CA SER A 198 13.18 -5.81 8.81
C SER A 198 14.28 -4.76 8.70
N PHE A 199 14.21 -3.90 7.68
CA PHE A 199 15.15 -2.79 7.53
C PHE A 199 15.06 -1.82 8.72
N LEU A 200 13.85 -1.35 9.07
CA LEU A 200 13.65 -0.43 10.18
C LEU A 200 14.10 -1.00 11.53
N CYS A 201 13.87 -2.30 11.76
CA CYS A 201 14.21 -2.96 13.02
C CYS A 201 15.67 -3.39 13.13
N SER A 202 16.48 -3.30 12.06
CA SER A 202 17.87 -3.77 12.06
C SER A 202 18.92 -2.68 11.81
N ASP A 203 18.53 -1.54 11.25
CA ASP A 203 19.43 -0.41 11.01
C ASP A 203 19.43 0.56 12.21
N PRO A 204 20.53 0.65 12.99
CA PRO A 204 20.57 1.50 14.18
C PRO A 204 20.31 2.98 13.88
N GLN A 205 20.75 3.48 12.71
CA GLN A 205 20.53 4.87 12.32
C GLN A 205 19.05 5.12 12.01
N ALA A 206 18.38 4.13 11.40
CA ALA A 206 16.95 4.21 11.18
C ALA A 206 16.19 4.24 12.51
N ILE A 207 16.54 3.35 13.45
CA ILE A 207 15.91 3.30 14.77
C ILE A 207 16.08 4.64 15.51
N GLU A 208 17.31 5.18 15.56
CA GLU A 208 17.58 6.46 16.22
C GLU A 208 16.73 7.61 15.64
N LYS A 209 16.70 7.75 14.30
CA LYS A 209 15.88 8.77 13.65
C LYS A 209 14.38 8.55 13.85
N LEU A 210 13.89 7.31 13.83
CA LEU A 210 12.48 7.01 14.09
C LEU A 210 12.10 7.38 15.53
N ARG A 211 13.00 7.20 16.50
CA ARG A 211 12.76 7.64 17.88
C ARG A 211 12.62 9.16 17.96
N GLU A 212 13.50 9.90 17.30
CA GLU A 212 13.43 11.37 17.29
C GLU A 212 12.11 11.91 16.70
N HIS A 213 11.57 11.24 15.67
CA HIS A 213 10.38 11.70 14.96
C HIS A 213 9.06 11.14 15.50
N GLY A 214 9.10 9.93 16.08
CA GLY A 214 7.91 9.14 16.37
C GLY A 214 7.65 8.88 17.84
N ASN A 215 8.61 9.13 18.74
CA ASN A 215 8.43 8.89 20.16
C ASN A 215 7.84 10.12 20.86
N LEU A 216 6.79 9.89 21.63
CA LEU A 216 6.30 10.84 22.62
C LEU A 216 6.75 10.37 24.01
N SER A 217 7.50 11.20 24.73
CA SER A 217 7.86 10.94 26.13
C SER A 217 6.81 11.54 27.05
N TYR A 218 6.19 10.73 27.90
CA TYR A 218 5.32 11.22 28.96
C TYR A 218 6.18 11.65 30.14
N LYS A 219 5.91 12.82 30.73
CA LYS A 219 6.37 13.11 32.09
C LYS A 219 5.31 12.57 33.03
N ILE A 220 5.60 11.51 33.76
CA ILE A 220 4.76 11.11 34.89
C ILE A 220 4.82 12.27 35.91
N SER A 221 3.69 12.91 36.19
CA SER A 221 3.60 13.82 37.33
C SER A 221 3.69 12.97 38.61
N GLU A 222 4.32 13.48 39.67
CA GLU A 222 4.45 12.75 40.94
C GLU A 222 3.08 12.32 41.53
N GLU A 223 1.96 12.89 41.06
CA GLU A 223 0.59 12.54 41.46
C GLU A 223 0.09 11.21 40.86
N ASP A 224 0.60 10.77 39.70
CA ASP A 224 0.14 9.54 39.02
C ASP A 224 0.88 8.27 39.50
N ALA A 225 1.96 8.43 40.27
CA ALA A 225 2.77 7.31 40.80
C ALA A 225 2.13 6.61 42.01
N GLU A 226 1.14 7.23 42.67
CA GLU A 226 0.50 6.71 43.89
C GLU A 226 -0.86 6.05 43.66
N ALA A 227 -1.41 6.08 42.44
CA ALA A 227 -2.65 5.38 42.14
C ALA A 227 -2.39 3.86 41.97
N PRO A 228 -2.96 2.97 42.82
CA PRO A 228 -2.90 1.54 42.58
C PRO A 228 -3.71 1.25 41.32
N ARG A 229 -3.07 0.61 40.33
CA ARG A 229 -3.76 0.19 39.10
C ARG A 229 -4.89 -0.82 39.43
N PRO A 230 -6.12 -0.63 38.91
CA PRO A 230 -7.19 -1.62 38.97
C PRO A 230 -6.88 -2.86 38.14
#